data_AF-A0A3N8HI03-F1
#
_entry.id   AF-A0A3N8HI03-F1
#
_cell.length_a   1.000
_cell.length_b   1.000
_cell.length_c   1.000
_cell.angle_alpha   90.00
_cell.angle_beta   90.00
_cell.angle_gamma   90.00
#
_symmetry.space_group_name_H-M   'P 1'
#
loop_
_entity.id
_entity.type
_entity.pdbx_description
1 polymer ?
#
loop_
_entity_poly.entity_id
_entity_poly.type
_entity_poly.pdbx_seq_one_letter_code
_entity_poly.pdbx_strand_id
1 'polypeptide(L)'
;MNIRILAPCVLALVAIATQAADITGAGSTFAAPIYTKWADAYRKAGGGKVNYQGIGSSGGLKQINAKTIDFAGSDAPLKDEELAKEGLFQFPTV
;
A
#
# COMPACT_ATOMS: atom_id res chain seq x y z
N MET A 1 -36.37 47.62 26.62
CA MET A 1 -35.55 47.92 25.44
C MET A 1 -34.16 47.38 25.69
N ASN A 2 -33.67 46.53 24.77
CA ASN A 2 -32.26 46.16 24.48
C ASN A 2 -31.54 45.17 25.42
N ILE A 3 -30.71 44.24 24.95
CA ILE A 3 -30.58 43.42 23.73
C ILE A 3 -29.71 42.23 24.21
N ARG A 4 -30.11 40.99 23.91
CA ARG A 4 -29.40 39.77 24.33
C ARG A 4 -28.22 39.55 23.38
N ILE A 5 -26.99 39.57 23.88
CA ILE A 5 -25.78 39.29 23.07
C ILE A 5 -25.65 37.77 22.93
N LEU A 6 -25.92 37.27 21.73
CA LEU A 6 -25.65 35.90 21.28
C LEU A 6 -24.15 35.76 20.98
N ALA A 7 -23.48 34.84 21.68
CA ALA A 7 -22.10 34.44 21.37
C ALA A 7 -22.07 33.63 20.05
N PRO A 8 -21.27 34.00 19.05
CA PRO A 8 -21.14 33.19 17.85
C PRO A 8 -20.20 32.02 18.13
N CYS A 9 -20.77 30.82 18.24
CA CYS A 9 -20.02 29.57 18.27
C CYS A 9 -19.46 29.31 16.87
N VAL A 10 -18.21 29.72 16.63
CA VAL A 10 -17.50 29.43 15.37
C VAL A 10 -17.18 27.93 15.35
N LEU A 11 -17.96 27.16 14.60
CA LEU A 11 -17.66 25.76 14.31
C LEU A 11 -16.53 25.73 13.27
N ALA A 12 -15.28 25.54 13.72
CA ALA A 12 -14.17 25.28 12.81
C ALA A 12 -14.34 23.88 12.20
N LEU A 13 -14.67 23.80 10.91
CA LEU A 13 -14.53 22.55 10.15
C LEU A 13 -13.04 22.22 10.04
N VAL A 14 -12.57 21.30 10.87
CA VAL A 14 -11.26 20.68 10.66
C VAL A 14 -11.42 19.69 9.50
N ALA A 15 -11.00 20.10 8.30
CA ALA A 15 -10.82 19.17 7.20
C ALA A 15 -9.67 18.23 7.54
N ILE A 16 -9.99 17.02 8.00
CA ILE A 16 -8.99 15.97 8.21
C ILE A 16 -8.54 15.53 6.82
N ALA A 17 -7.36 15.99 6.40
CA ALA A 17 -6.72 15.47 5.20
C ALA A 17 -6.39 14.00 5.45
N THR A 18 -7.11 13.09 4.78
CA THR A 18 -6.81 11.66 4.78
C THR A 18 -5.51 11.44 4.04
N GLN A 19 -4.43 11.16 4.78
CA GLN A 19 -3.16 10.75 4.21
C GLN A 19 -3.26 9.28 3.83
N ALA A 20 -3.11 8.97 2.54
CA ALA A 20 -3.00 7.59 2.09
C ALA A 20 -1.73 6.97 2.70
N ALA A 21 -1.86 5.80 3.32
CA ALA A 21 -0.71 5.07 3.85
C ALA A 21 0.24 4.67 2.70
N ASP A 22 1.54 4.79 2.94
CA ASP A 22 2.57 4.28 2.04
C ASP A 22 2.47 2.74 2.00
N ILE A 23 2.34 2.17 0.80
CA ILE A 23 2.35 0.72 0.58
C ILE A 23 3.78 0.32 0.17
N THR A 24 4.31 -0.72 0.79
CA THR A 24 5.65 -1.25 0.57
C THR A 24 5.59 -2.66 -0.01
N GLY A 25 6.36 -2.91 -1.05
CA GLY A 25 6.51 -4.24 -1.61
C GLY A 25 7.92 -4.52 -2.08
N ALA A 26 8.24 -5.80 -2.23
CA ALA A 26 9.53 -6.24 -2.72
C ALA A 26 9.42 -7.59 -3.41
N GLY A 27 10.38 -7.92 -4.29
CA GLY A 27 10.44 -9.25 -4.88
C GLY A 27 10.98 -9.26 -6.30
N SER A 28 10.29 -10.00 -7.18
CA SER A 28 10.59 -10.17 -8.61
C SER A 28 11.19 -8.92 -9.24
N THR A 29 12.43 -9.07 -9.72
CA THR A 29 13.11 -8.07 -10.55
C THR A 29 12.53 -8.04 -11.96
N PHE A 30 11.93 -9.14 -12.41
CA PHE A 30 11.27 -9.26 -13.70
C PHE A 30 10.02 -8.37 -13.77
N ALA A 31 9.17 -8.37 -12.74
CA ALA A 31 7.98 -7.53 -12.65
C ALA A 31 8.26 -6.08 -12.20
N ALA A 32 9.45 -5.80 -11.66
CA ALA A 32 9.80 -4.48 -11.12
C ALA A 32 9.56 -3.31 -12.10
N PRO A 33 9.88 -3.41 -13.41
CA PRO A 33 9.63 -2.32 -14.35
C PRO A 33 8.15 -1.94 -14.48
N ILE A 34 7.25 -2.93 -14.53
CA ILE A 34 5.82 -2.67 -14.68
C ILE A 34 5.21 -2.12 -13.39
N TYR A 35 5.58 -2.67 -12.23
CA TYR A 35 5.10 -2.17 -10.93
C TYR A 35 5.57 -0.74 -10.66
N THR A 36 6.77 -0.38 -11.11
CA THR A 36 7.26 1.00 -11.02
C THR A 36 6.39 1.96 -11.84
N LYS A 37 5.99 1.56 -13.05
CA LYS A 37 5.12 2.38 -13.91
C LYS A 37 3.71 2.51 -13.33
N TRP A 38 3.16 1.43 -12.78
CA TRP A 38 1.85 1.46 -12.13
C TRP A 38 1.85 2.30 -10.85
N ALA A 39 2.88 2.19 -10.02
CA ALA A 39 3.03 3.02 -8.81
C ALA A 39 3.04 4.53 -9.15
N ASP A 40 3.77 4.91 -10.20
CA ASP A 40 3.80 6.31 -10.65
C ASP A 40 2.44 6.77 -11.22
N ALA A 41 1.79 5.94 -12.03
CA ALA A 41 0.45 6.22 -12.57
C ALA A 41 -0.60 6.33 -11.46
N TYR A 42 -0.59 5.42 -10.49
CA TYR A 42 -1.49 5.41 -9.34
C TYR A 42 -1.35 6.69 -8.52
N ARG A 43 -0.11 7.10 -8.21
CA ARG A 43 0.15 8.36 -7.50
C ARG A 43 -0.34 9.58 -8.31
N LYS A 44 -0.10 9.61 -9.62
CA LYS A 44 -0.56 10.70 -10.50
C LYS A 44 -2.09 10.79 -10.60
N ALA A 45 -2.80 9.67 -10.43
CA ALA A 45 -4.25 9.62 -10.39
C ALA A 45 -4.86 10.04 -9.02
N GLY A 46 -4.03 10.50 -8.08
CA GLY A 46 -4.47 10.88 -6.72
C GLY A 46 -4.48 9.71 -5.72
N GLY A 47 -3.93 8.56 -6.11
CA GLY A 47 -3.71 7.43 -5.21
C GLY A 47 -2.55 7.67 -4.21
N GLY A 48 -2.39 6.71 -3.30
CA GLY A 48 -1.28 6.67 -2.35
C GLY A 48 0.08 6.37 -3.00
N LYS A 49 1.12 6.36 -2.16
CA LYS A 49 2.48 6.03 -2.60
C LYS A 49 2.73 4.53 -2.48
N VAL A 50 3.23 3.93 -3.56
CA VAL A 50 3.63 2.52 -3.59
C VAL A 50 5.14 2.45 -3.82
N ASN A 51 5.86 1.87 -2.86
CA ASN A 51 7.31 1.67 -2.90
C ASN A 51 7.60 0.20 -3.20
N TYR A 52 8.17 -0.10 -4.37
CA TYR A 52 8.54 -1.46 -4.74
C TYR A 52 10.05 -1.64 -4.87
N GLN A 53 10.60 -2.70 -4.28
CA GLN A 53 12.03 -3.04 -4.35
C GLN A 53 12.27 -4.33 -5.15
N GLY A 54 12.94 -4.24 -6.29
CA GLY A 54 13.36 -5.39 -7.08
C GLY A 54 14.57 -6.09 -6.47
N ILE A 55 14.34 -7.02 -5.54
CA ILE A 55 15.38 -7.76 -4.80
C ILE A 55 15.44 -9.26 -5.17
N GLY A 56 14.60 -9.69 -6.09
CA GLY A 56 14.40 -11.09 -6.48
C GLY A 56 13.27 -11.76 -5.69
N SER A 57 12.59 -12.72 -6.33
CA SER A 57 11.40 -13.40 -5.81
C SER A 57 11.61 -14.00 -4.41
N SER A 58 12.73 -14.70 -4.18
CA SER A 58 13.06 -15.27 -2.87
C SER A 58 13.31 -14.20 -1.79
N GLY A 59 13.78 -13.02 -2.17
CA GLY A 59 13.95 -11.89 -1.24
C GLY A 59 12.60 -11.32 -0.80
N GLY A 60 11.66 -11.17 -1.74
CA GLY A 60 10.28 -10.74 -1.45
C GLY A 60 9.55 -11.71 -0.53
N LEU A 61 9.61 -13.02 -0.83
CA LEU A 61 8.99 -14.07 0.00
C LEU A 61 9.53 -14.06 1.44
N LYS A 62 10.84 -13.88 1.62
CA LYS A 62 11.43 -13.75 2.97
C LYS A 62 10.87 -12.55 3.73
N GLN A 63 10.73 -11.39 3.07
CA GLN A 63 10.25 -10.18 3.71
C GLN A 63 8.75 -10.21 4.03
N ILE A 64 7.90 -10.79 3.16
CA ILE A 64 6.46 -10.90 3.45
C ILE A 64 6.20 -11.89 4.58
N ASN A 65 6.92 -13.02 4.65
CA ASN A 65 6.81 -13.97 5.76
C ASN A 65 7.31 -13.34 7.08
N ALA A 66 8.33 -12.49 7.01
CA ALA A 66 8.81 -11.70 8.15
C ALA A 66 7.90 -10.50 8.49
N LYS A 67 6.85 -10.24 7.71
CA LYS A 67 5.90 -9.13 7.87
C LYS A 67 6.57 -7.75 7.88
N THR A 68 7.65 -7.59 7.12
CA THR A 68 8.38 -6.31 7.00
C THR A 68 7.91 -5.46 5.82
N ILE A 69 7.06 -6.02 4.96
CA ILE A 69 6.48 -5.38 3.78
C ILE A 69 5.01 -5.76 3.66
N ASP A 70 4.24 -5.01 2.86
CA ASP A 70 2.80 -5.21 2.69
C ASP A 70 2.47 -6.27 1.63
N PHE A 71 3.30 -6.42 0.59
CA PHE A 71 3.13 -7.43 -0.44
C PHE A 71 4.46 -7.90 -1.05
N ALA A 72 4.50 -9.14 -1.55
CA ALA A 72 5.63 -9.67 -2.30
C ALA A 72 5.29 -9.94 -3.77
N GLY A 73 6.25 -9.71 -4.67
CA GLY A 73 6.21 -10.20 -6.04
C GLY A 73 7.05 -11.46 -6.21
N SER A 74 6.49 -12.54 -6.77
CA SER A 74 7.23 -13.78 -7.06
C SER A 74 6.91 -14.30 -8.45
N ASP A 75 7.96 -14.67 -9.20
CA ASP A 75 7.83 -15.39 -10.48
C ASP A 75 7.66 -16.90 -10.29
N ALA A 76 7.82 -17.38 -9.06
CA ALA A 76 7.62 -18.77 -8.66
C ALA A 76 6.38 -18.86 -7.76
N PRO A 77 5.25 -19.39 -8.26
CA PRO A 77 4.05 -19.53 -7.45
C PRO A 77 4.27 -20.54 -6.32
N LEU A 78 3.79 -20.21 -5.13
CA LEU A 78 3.80 -21.11 -3.98
C LEU A 78 2.73 -22.19 -4.10
N LYS A 79 2.95 -23.33 -3.44
CA LYS A 79 1.91 -24.35 -3.25
C LYS A 79 0.86 -23.86 -2.25
N ASP A 80 -0.37 -24.35 -2.37
CA ASP A 80 -1.46 -24.01 -1.46
C ASP A 80 -1.13 -24.30 0.02
N GLU A 81 -0.39 -25.38 0.27
CA GLU A 81 0.07 -25.77 1.61
C GLU A 81 1.00 -24.71 2.24
N GLU A 82 1.89 -24.12 1.43
CA GLU A 82 2.81 -23.07 1.87
C GLU A 82 2.07 -21.75 2.09
N LEU A 83 1.13 -21.40 1.20
CA LEU A 83 0.27 -20.24 1.35
C LEU A 83 -0.56 -20.31 2.63
N ALA A 84 -1.20 -21.45 2.89
CA ALA A 84 -2.00 -21.67 4.09
C ALA A 84 -1.15 -21.60 5.37
N LYS A 85 0.06 -22.19 5.35
CA LYS A 85 0.99 -22.17 6.48
C LYS A 85 1.44 -20.75 6.83
N GLU A 86 1.78 -19.94 5.83
CA GLU A 86 2.30 -18.59 6.02
C GLU A 86 1.17 -17.54 6.13
N GLY A 87 -0.10 -17.95 5.94
CA GLY A 87 -1.25 -17.05 5.96
C GLY A 87 -1.27 -16.07 4.80
N LEU A 88 -0.77 -16.49 3.63
CA LEU A 88 -0.66 -15.68 2.43
C LEU A 88 -1.80 -15.97 1.45
N PHE A 89 -2.15 -14.94 0.68
CA PHE A 89 -3.02 -15.06 -0.48
C PHE A 89 -2.22 -14.68 -1.73
N GLN A 90 -2.30 -15.50 -2.77
CA GLN A 90 -1.56 -15.31 -4.02
C GLN A 90 -2.52 -15.09 -5.18
N PHE A 91 -2.25 -14.08 -6.00
CA PHE A 91 -2.97 -13.78 -7.23
C PHE A 91 -1.97 -13.41 -8.34
N PRO A 92 -2.26 -13.76 -9.62
CA PRO A 92 -1.38 -13.43 -10.72
C PRO A 92 -1.46 -11.95 -11.11
N THR A 93 -0.40 -11.46 -11.75
CA THR A 93 -0.36 -10.17 -12.45
C THR A 93 -0.07 -10.38 -13.95
N VAL A 94 0.09 -9.27 -14.69
CA VAL A 94 0.28 -9.23 -16.15
C VAL A 94 1.38 -10.13 -16.70
#